data_AF-A0AAN6Y990-F1
#
_entry.id   AF-A0AAN6Y990-F1
#
_cell.length_a   1.000
_cell.length_b   1.000
_cell.length_c   1.000
_cell.angle_alpha   90.00
_cell.angle_beta   90.00
_cell.angle_gamma   90.00
#
_symmetry.space_group_name_H-M   'P 1'
#
loop_
_entity.id
_entity.type
_entity.pdbx_description
1 polymer ?
#
loop_
_entity_poly.entity_id
_entity_poly.type
_entity_poly.pdbx_seq_one_letter_code
_entity_poly.pdbx_strand_id
1 'polypeptide(L)'
;MKLFQRPVVKQYFHRGLLWRASEETAVMSFELFFDLLYVGIIAINGDHAAEEYDGHELLRFVVTFIMSWMIWSGTAQLISWFETNDVLQRVKILFLIACLLGHTTNMLRAFHEGHDTYTMLVSFYLAARFVMALSCAAAAVLVPLVRGAMIGHVLHILIAGAFWIASTALPMPNRLIPIFIAIAIDLFGGMVHVAMFRYGKSHDSKMAQRFGRLFEFYPAINIEHKVERTGAFISLVLGYSVVALIFQNTAEMGFNSFIGKAILGLVQSFVFNWLYFEVDGAALKMHAIRRHANSAFLWQHAHLTFAMSFILAAAALSKMVVATDCPDAPYEALTEFYQHKSDTEVHLGLRLYYCVGLGVALFSMGLISFSHQHRQPRGACRLPKWMRLLNRAAVCAILCCLPAVRAEYLNSLQLIALTTCLSIWVLLFETYARSCRTVSFFGGMGKKTGEKEKQCYTAMCTKKELEEAMKLADDGERKVDDDGGEKGTADGGTTVTEVVEVMEGHALGRGEKTAVADCT
;
A
#
# COMPACT_ATOMS: atom_id res chain seq x y z
N MET A 1 7.63 30.37 10.12
CA MET A 1 8.26 29.03 10.02
C MET A 1 9.70 29.13 10.54
N LYS A 2 10.16 28.21 11.39
CA LYS A 2 11.54 28.27 11.95
C LYS A 2 12.55 27.80 10.90
N LEU A 3 13.76 28.37 10.91
CA LEU A 3 14.85 27.90 10.02
C LEU A 3 15.29 26.48 10.40
N PHE A 4 15.42 26.23 11.70
CA PHE A 4 15.75 24.94 12.28
C PHE A 4 14.91 24.71 13.53
N GLN A 5 14.39 23.50 13.67
CA GLN A 5 13.69 22.99 14.82
C GLN A 5 14.38 21.72 15.26
N ARG A 6 14.73 21.63 16.55
CA ARG A 6 15.29 20.40 17.11
C ARG A 6 14.27 19.26 16.89
N PRO A 7 14.69 18.11 16.31
CA PRO A 7 13.78 17.02 16.02
C PRO A 7 13.15 16.49 17.31
N VAL A 8 11.83 16.35 17.32
CA VAL A 8 11.07 15.77 18.42
C VAL A 8 10.55 14.41 17.98
N VAL A 9 10.75 13.38 18.81
CA VAL A 9 10.24 12.03 18.50
C VAL A 9 8.74 12.01 18.70
N LYS A 10 7.97 11.69 17.65
CA LYS A 10 6.50 11.67 17.70
C LYS A 10 5.97 10.58 18.62
N GLN A 11 6.54 9.38 18.52
CA GLN A 11 6.12 8.20 19.26
C GLN A 11 7.32 7.29 19.53
N TYR A 12 7.34 6.61 20.68
CA TYR A 12 8.39 5.64 20.98
C TYR A 12 7.89 4.52 21.90
N PHE A 13 8.54 3.36 21.81
CA PHE A 13 8.35 2.25 22.73
C PHE A 13 9.31 2.36 23.90
N HIS A 14 8.78 2.23 25.12
CA HIS A 14 9.58 2.08 26.33
C HIS A 14 8.94 1.03 27.24
N ARG A 15 9.73 0.03 27.66
CA ARG A 15 9.27 -1.07 28.54
C ARG A 15 8.00 -1.80 28.09
N GLY A 16 7.74 -1.83 26.77
CA GLY A 16 6.54 -2.48 26.21
C GLY A 16 5.29 -1.59 26.16
N LEU A 17 5.38 -0.35 26.64
CA LEU A 17 4.35 0.66 26.48
C LEU A 17 4.69 1.56 25.27
N LEU A 18 3.64 1.96 24.54
CA LEU A 18 3.73 2.93 23.45
C LEU A 18 3.43 4.31 24.02
N TRP A 19 4.39 5.22 23.92
CA TRP A 19 4.23 6.62 24.25
C TRP A 19 3.96 7.38 22.95
N ARG A 20 2.84 8.11 22.90
CA ARG A 20 2.35 8.81 21.70
C ARG A 20 2.07 10.27 22.01
N ALA A 21 2.50 11.18 21.14
CA ALA A 21 2.11 12.57 21.19
C ALA A 21 0.59 12.72 21.05
N SER A 22 -0.01 13.68 21.75
CA SER A 22 -1.47 13.90 21.77
C SER A 22 -2.03 14.42 20.44
N GLU A 23 -1.20 15.06 19.62
CA GLU A 23 -1.62 15.66 18.36
C GLU A 23 -1.68 14.62 17.23
N GLU A 24 -2.74 14.72 16.41
CA GLU A 24 -2.85 13.93 15.19
C GLU A 24 -1.81 14.42 14.16
N THR A 25 -1.05 13.47 13.61
CA THR A 25 -0.06 13.77 12.58
C THR A 25 -0.72 13.76 11.21
N ALA A 26 -1.12 14.92 10.72
CA ALA A 26 -1.62 15.06 9.35
C ALA A 26 -0.48 14.90 8.31
N VAL A 27 -0.83 14.40 7.12
CA VAL A 27 0.10 14.35 5.97
C VAL A 27 0.35 15.76 5.44
N MET A 28 1.61 16.17 5.40
CA MET A 28 1.97 17.50 4.94
C MET A 28 2.01 17.59 3.40
N SER A 29 1.70 18.76 2.84
CA SER A 29 1.62 18.98 1.38
C SER A 29 2.91 18.65 0.63
N PHE A 30 4.08 18.89 1.24
CA PHE A 30 5.37 18.56 0.61
C PHE A 30 5.63 17.05 0.54
N GLU A 31 4.99 16.25 1.41
CA GLU A 31 5.08 14.78 1.37
C GLU A 31 4.31 14.25 0.16
N LEU A 32 3.11 14.79 -0.08
CA LEU A 32 2.32 14.47 -1.27
C LEU A 32 3.03 14.91 -2.54
N PHE A 33 3.65 16.10 -2.54
CA PHE A 33 4.43 16.57 -3.68
C PHE A 33 5.64 15.68 -3.99
N PHE A 34 6.34 15.18 -2.96
CA PHE A 34 7.42 14.21 -3.14
C PHE A 34 6.93 12.92 -3.81
N ASP A 35 5.75 12.44 -3.43
CA ASP A 35 5.17 11.23 -4.04
C ASP A 35 4.79 11.42 -5.51
N LEU A 36 4.40 12.64 -5.93
CA LEU A 36 4.03 12.90 -7.33
C LEU A 36 5.16 12.58 -8.32
N LEU A 37 6.42 12.66 -7.90
CA LEU A 37 7.55 12.24 -8.76
C LEU A 37 7.49 10.76 -9.12
N TYR A 38 6.92 9.93 -8.25
CA TYR A 38 6.80 8.51 -8.52
C TYR A 38 5.84 8.21 -9.66
N VAL A 39 4.90 9.11 -9.98
CA VAL A 39 4.08 8.95 -11.20
C VAL A 39 4.97 8.91 -12.45
N GLY A 40 5.95 9.81 -12.55
CA GLY A 40 6.90 9.83 -13.65
C GLY A 40 7.87 8.65 -13.64
N ILE A 41 8.36 8.25 -12.46
CA ILE A 41 9.27 7.10 -12.31
C ILE A 41 8.58 5.81 -12.74
N ILE A 42 7.35 5.61 -12.27
CA ILE A 42 6.52 4.45 -12.59
C ILE A 42 6.30 4.39 -14.10
N ALA A 43 5.92 5.50 -14.73
CA ALA A 43 5.68 5.56 -16.16
C ALA A 43 6.94 5.28 -16.98
N ILE A 44 8.05 5.98 -16.70
CA ILE A 44 9.31 5.81 -17.45
C ILE A 44 9.86 4.39 -17.29
N ASN A 45 9.88 3.87 -16.06
CA ASN A 45 10.48 2.56 -15.81
C ASN A 45 9.58 1.41 -16.31
N GLY A 46 8.25 1.56 -16.17
CA GLY A 46 7.27 0.59 -16.65
C GLY A 46 7.20 0.54 -18.17
N ASP A 47 7.05 1.68 -18.84
CA ASP A 47 6.93 1.76 -20.30
C ASP A 47 8.16 1.17 -21.00
N HIS A 48 9.38 1.50 -20.53
CA HIS A 48 10.61 0.93 -21.08
C HIS A 48 10.71 -0.58 -20.83
N ALA A 49 10.21 -1.06 -19.67
CA ALA A 49 10.17 -2.49 -19.42
C ALA A 49 9.25 -3.20 -20.42
N ALA A 50 8.09 -2.61 -20.73
CA ALA A 50 7.16 -3.15 -21.71
C ALA A 50 7.62 -3.00 -23.17
N GLU A 51 8.64 -2.18 -23.46
CA GLU A 51 9.22 -2.02 -24.80
C GLU A 51 10.12 -3.18 -25.19
N GLU A 52 11.03 -3.61 -24.31
CA GLU A 52 11.95 -4.72 -24.59
C GLU A 52 11.42 -6.08 -24.08
N TYR A 53 10.59 -6.08 -23.03
CA TYR A 53 9.87 -7.23 -22.46
C TYR A 53 10.67 -8.54 -22.22
N ASP A 54 11.99 -8.44 -22.07
CA ASP A 54 12.89 -9.59 -21.85
C ASP A 54 13.32 -9.77 -20.38
N GLY A 55 14.01 -10.87 -20.08
CA GLY A 55 14.47 -11.15 -18.71
C GLY A 55 15.55 -10.18 -18.20
N HIS A 56 16.33 -9.59 -19.09
CA HIS A 56 17.38 -8.63 -18.73
C HIS A 56 16.75 -7.30 -18.30
N GLU A 57 15.73 -6.87 -19.01
CA GLU A 57 14.96 -5.69 -18.76
C GLU A 57 14.10 -5.84 -17.49
N LEU A 58 13.55 -7.04 -17.23
CA LEU A 58 12.91 -7.34 -15.96
C LEU A 58 13.88 -7.15 -14.79
N LEU A 59 15.12 -7.62 -14.93
CA LEU A 59 16.16 -7.44 -13.90
C LEU A 59 16.49 -5.96 -13.69
N ARG A 60 16.66 -5.19 -14.77
CA ARG A 60 16.87 -3.73 -14.71
C ARG A 60 15.73 -3.06 -13.96
N PHE A 61 14.48 -3.33 -14.36
CA PHE A 61 13.27 -2.80 -13.74
C PHE A 61 13.20 -3.10 -12.25
N VAL A 62 13.42 -4.36 -11.84
CA VAL A 62 13.36 -4.78 -10.44
C VAL A 62 14.42 -4.05 -9.61
N VAL A 63 15.66 -3.98 -10.09
CA VAL A 63 16.75 -3.31 -9.37
C VAL A 63 16.48 -1.81 -9.23
N THR A 64 16.15 -1.11 -10.31
CA THR A 64 15.91 0.35 -10.30
C THR A 64 14.68 0.72 -9.47
N PHE A 65 13.62 -0.09 -9.53
CA PHE A 65 12.41 0.13 -8.73
C PHE A 65 12.67 -0.10 -7.24
N ILE A 66 13.41 -1.15 -6.86
CA ILE A 66 13.79 -1.37 -5.45
C ILE A 66 14.61 -0.18 -4.93
N MET A 67 15.57 0.33 -5.70
CA MET A 67 16.34 1.53 -5.31
C MET A 67 15.42 2.73 -5.06
N SER A 68 14.50 2.99 -5.98
CA SER A 68 13.50 4.07 -5.83
C SER A 68 12.61 3.86 -4.60
N TRP A 69 12.13 2.63 -4.38
CA TRP A 69 11.34 2.26 -3.21
C TRP A 69 12.10 2.47 -1.90
N MET A 70 13.40 2.20 -1.86
CA MET A 70 14.22 2.44 -0.67
C MET A 70 14.36 3.92 -0.34
N ILE A 71 14.41 4.80 -1.36
CA ILE A 71 14.36 6.25 -1.16
C ILE A 71 12.99 6.66 -0.63
N TRP A 72 11.90 6.20 -1.26
CA TRP A 72 10.54 6.53 -0.82
C TRP A 72 10.27 6.09 0.62
N SER A 73 10.44 4.78 0.88
CA SER A 73 10.13 4.17 2.16
C SER A 73 11.00 4.71 3.28
N GLY A 74 12.28 4.99 3.02
CA GLY A 74 13.19 5.62 3.97
C GLY A 74 12.80 7.06 4.31
N THR A 75 12.38 7.85 3.31
CA THR A 75 11.90 9.22 3.51
C THR A 75 10.61 9.23 4.34
N ALA A 76 9.62 8.44 3.94
CA ALA A 76 8.36 8.29 4.67
C ALA A 76 8.59 7.82 6.11
N GLN A 77 9.54 6.90 6.32
CA GLN A 77 9.92 6.42 7.64
C GLN A 77 10.52 7.53 8.52
N LEU A 78 11.49 8.28 8.00
CA LEU A 78 12.13 9.37 8.73
C LEU A 78 11.14 10.45 9.17
N ILE A 79 10.22 10.82 8.27
CA ILE A 79 9.15 11.80 8.54
C ILE A 79 8.16 11.25 9.58
N SER A 80 7.91 9.94 9.58
CA SER A 80 7.02 9.31 10.56
C SER A 80 7.58 9.30 11.98
N TRP A 81 8.91 9.27 12.15
CA TRP A 81 9.55 9.24 13.47
C TRP A 81 9.66 10.61 14.12
N PHE A 82 9.99 11.63 13.34
CA PHE A 82 10.30 12.95 13.86
C PHE A 82 9.30 13.99 13.42
N GLU A 83 8.93 14.85 14.35
CA GLU A 83 8.21 16.07 14.06
C GLU A 83 9.24 17.18 13.80
N THR A 84 9.31 17.59 12.55
CA THR A 84 10.16 18.68 12.08
C THR A 84 9.39 19.46 11.03
N ASN A 85 8.99 20.69 11.36
CA ASN A 85 8.34 21.61 10.43
C ASN A 85 9.17 22.89 10.27
N ASP A 86 10.41 22.70 9.82
CA ASP A 86 11.38 23.76 9.60
C ASP A 86 11.83 23.85 8.14
N VAL A 87 12.53 24.94 7.81
CA VAL A 87 13.04 25.17 6.45
C VAL A 87 14.06 24.11 6.06
N LEU A 88 14.89 23.65 7.00
CA LEU A 88 15.90 22.61 6.77
C LEU A 88 15.28 21.30 6.28
N GLN A 89 14.16 20.88 6.86
CA GLN A 89 13.40 19.71 6.43
C GLN A 89 12.94 19.86 4.97
N ARG A 90 12.43 21.03 4.59
CA ARG A 90 11.99 21.30 3.21
C ARG A 90 13.16 21.28 2.22
N VAL A 91 14.28 21.90 2.58
CA VAL A 91 15.51 21.89 1.76
C VAL A 91 16.04 20.46 1.61
N LYS A 92 16.01 19.66 2.68
CA LYS A 92 16.37 18.24 2.62
C LYS A 92 15.46 17.46 1.66
N ILE A 93 14.14 17.64 1.76
CA ILE A 93 13.20 16.98 0.84
C ILE A 93 13.46 17.43 -0.61
N LEU A 94 13.71 18.72 -0.85
CA LEU A 94 14.08 19.22 -2.17
C LEU A 94 15.37 18.57 -2.70
N PHE A 95 16.38 18.38 -1.85
CA PHE A 95 17.59 17.65 -2.24
C PHE A 95 17.31 16.18 -2.58
N LEU A 96 16.45 15.51 -1.80
CA LEU A 96 16.02 14.14 -2.09
C LEU A 96 15.24 14.06 -3.41
N ILE A 97 14.40 15.04 -3.71
CA ILE A 97 13.72 15.20 -5.01
C ILE A 97 14.76 15.31 -6.14
N ALA A 98 15.77 16.16 -6.00
CA ALA A 98 16.82 16.33 -7.01
C ALA A 98 17.61 15.02 -7.22
N CYS A 99 17.94 14.30 -6.14
CA CYS A 99 18.60 13.01 -6.24
C CYS A 99 17.71 11.96 -6.92
N LEU A 100 16.42 11.93 -6.60
CA LEU A 100 15.47 11.01 -7.21
C LEU A 100 15.28 11.29 -8.70
N LEU A 101 15.25 12.57 -9.10
CA LEU A 101 15.24 12.97 -10.50
C LEU A 101 16.52 12.50 -11.23
N GLY A 102 17.69 12.77 -10.67
CA GLY A 102 18.98 12.31 -11.24
C GLY A 102 19.10 10.79 -11.30
N HIS A 103 18.55 10.07 -10.31
CA HIS A 103 18.43 8.62 -10.35
C HIS A 103 17.56 8.18 -11.54
N THR A 104 16.36 8.76 -11.68
CA THR A 104 15.39 8.42 -12.73
C THR A 104 15.93 8.63 -14.15
N THR A 105 16.61 9.75 -14.40
CA THR A 105 17.17 10.07 -15.72
C THR A 105 18.30 9.13 -16.15
N ASN A 106 18.88 8.37 -15.22
CA ASN A 106 19.95 7.42 -15.48
C ASN A 106 19.49 5.94 -15.41
N MET A 107 18.19 5.66 -15.23
CA MET A 107 17.66 4.29 -15.07
C MET A 107 17.63 3.46 -16.35
N LEU A 108 17.32 4.08 -17.48
CA LEU A 108 17.00 3.33 -18.71
C LEU A 108 18.23 2.64 -19.28
N ARG A 109 19.35 3.36 -19.35
CA ARG A 109 20.64 2.84 -19.85
C ARG A 109 21.48 2.13 -18.79
N ALA A 110 20.91 1.84 -17.63
CA ALA A 110 21.59 1.01 -16.64
C ALA A 110 21.75 -0.40 -17.24
N PHE A 111 22.94 -0.98 -17.09
CA PHE A 111 23.26 -2.34 -17.57
C PHE A 111 23.34 -2.49 -19.10
N HIS A 112 23.32 -1.39 -19.85
CA HIS A 112 23.49 -1.43 -21.30
C HIS A 112 24.96 -1.56 -21.72
N GLU A 113 25.19 -2.29 -22.81
CA GLU A 113 26.51 -2.39 -23.43
C GLU A 113 26.86 -1.07 -24.16
N GLY A 114 28.09 -0.58 -23.98
CA GLY A 114 28.59 0.65 -24.60
C GLY A 114 28.55 1.89 -23.69
N HIS A 115 27.36 2.45 -23.44
CA HIS A 115 27.20 3.63 -22.59
C HIS A 115 26.33 3.36 -21.36
N ASP A 116 26.96 2.83 -20.32
CA ASP A 116 26.32 2.43 -19.07
C ASP A 116 26.18 3.60 -18.09
N THR A 117 24.94 3.99 -17.79
CA THR A 117 24.64 5.07 -16.83
C THR A 117 24.56 4.57 -15.38
N TYR A 118 24.84 3.28 -15.13
CA TYR A 118 24.70 2.65 -13.81
C TYR A 118 25.50 3.36 -12.71
N THR A 119 26.73 3.81 -12.96
CA THR A 119 27.53 4.51 -11.95
C THR A 119 26.87 5.82 -11.51
N MET A 120 26.26 6.56 -12.44
CA MET A 120 25.52 7.79 -12.11
C MET A 120 24.22 7.47 -11.38
N LEU A 121 23.49 6.45 -11.83
CA LEU A 121 22.29 5.93 -11.15
C LEU A 121 22.55 5.63 -9.67
N VAL A 122 23.63 4.89 -9.38
CA VAL A 122 24.05 4.53 -8.01
C VAL A 122 24.53 5.75 -7.23
N SER A 123 25.26 6.66 -7.87
CA SER A 123 25.77 7.87 -7.21
C SER A 123 24.63 8.75 -6.67
N PHE A 124 23.57 8.98 -7.46
CA PHE A 124 22.39 9.73 -7.00
C PHE A 124 21.61 8.98 -5.91
N TYR A 125 21.49 7.66 -6.04
CA TYR A 125 20.87 6.83 -5.00
C TYR A 125 21.64 6.94 -3.67
N LEU A 126 22.96 6.79 -3.70
CA LEU A 126 23.82 6.90 -2.53
C LEU A 126 23.79 8.31 -1.92
N ALA A 127 23.76 9.36 -2.74
CA ALA A 127 23.61 10.73 -2.25
C ALA A 127 22.32 10.89 -1.43
N ALA A 128 21.19 10.37 -1.92
CA ALA A 128 19.93 10.36 -1.17
C ALA A 128 20.04 9.56 0.13
N ARG A 129 20.61 8.35 0.07
CA ARG A 129 20.77 7.47 1.24
C ARG A 129 21.72 8.06 2.29
N PHE A 130 22.81 8.70 1.89
CA PHE A 130 23.75 9.33 2.81
C PHE A 130 23.17 10.58 3.48
N VAL A 131 22.31 11.35 2.81
CA VAL A 131 21.55 12.42 3.47
C VAL A 131 20.58 11.87 4.52
N MET A 132 19.96 10.71 4.26
CA MET A 132 19.16 10.01 5.27
C MET A 132 20.02 9.54 6.45
N ALA A 133 21.19 8.97 6.18
CA ALA A 133 22.15 8.57 7.22
C ALA A 133 22.62 9.77 8.04
N LEU A 134 22.94 10.90 7.40
CA LEU A 134 23.30 12.14 8.09
C LEU A 134 22.14 12.65 8.96
N SER A 135 20.90 12.55 8.49
CA SER A 135 19.71 12.89 9.27
C SER A 135 19.57 12.01 10.51
N CYS A 136 19.78 10.69 10.37
CA CYS A 136 19.81 9.76 11.50
C CYS A 136 20.96 10.09 12.46
N ALA A 137 22.16 10.38 11.95
CA ALA A 137 23.32 10.73 12.77
C ALA A 137 23.08 12.03 13.56
N ALA A 138 22.52 13.05 12.91
CA ALA A 138 22.12 14.29 13.57
C ALA A 138 21.05 14.03 14.64
N ALA A 139 20.03 13.21 14.34
CA ALA A 139 19.02 12.81 15.32
C ALA A 139 19.61 12.02 16.50
N ALA A 140 20.63 11.19 16.27
CA ALA A 140 21.33 10.42 17.30
C ALA A 140 22.07 11.33 18.30
N VAL A 141 22.58 12.48 17.85
CA VAL A 141 23.24 13.49 18.68
C VAL A 141 22.21 14.39 19.37
N LEU A 142 21.22 14.87 18.62
CA LEU A 142 20.23 15.84 19.10
C LEU A 142 19.16 15.20 19.99
N VAL A 143 18.91 13.90 19.87
CA VAL A 143 17.92 13.16 20.67
C VAL A 143 18.59 11.90 21.26
N PRO A 144 19.33 12.04 22.37
CA PRO A 144 20.04 10.92 23.00
C PRO A 144 19.14 9.74 23.36
N LEU A 145 17.84 9.99 23.57
CA LEU A 145 16.83 8.98 23.89
C LEU A 145 16.84 7.81 22.88
N VAL A 146 16.85 8.10 21.58
CA VAL A 146 16.76 7.09 20.51
C VAL A 146 18.09 6.84 19.80
N ARG A 147 19.20 7.22 20.45
CA ARG A 147 20.55 7.22 19.84
C ARG A 147 20.95 5.86 19.27
N GLY A 148 20.70 4.77 20.00
CA GLY A 148 21.06 3.43 19.54
C GLY A 148 20.33 2.98 18.29
N ALA A 149 19.02 3.24 18.21
CA ALA A 149 18.22 2.98 17.02
C ALA A 149 18.73 3.78 15.81
N MET A 150 19.02 5.07 16.01
CA MET A 150 19.51 5.94 14.93
C MET A 150 20.90 5.53 14.43
N ILE A 151 21.84 5.20 15.31
CA ILE A 151 23.17 4.68 14.92
C ILE A 151 23.01 3.36 14.17
N GLY A 152 22.10 2.49 14.61
CA GLY A 152 21.77 1.26 13.89
C GLY A 152 21.38 1.54 12.42
N HIS A 153 20.48 2.50 12.19
CA HIS A 153 20.08 2.88 10.84
C HIS A 153 21.24 3.50 10.02
N VAL A 154 22.12 4.29 10.65
CA VAL A 154 23.33 4.81 9.98
C VAL A 154 24.22 3.66 9.52
N LEU A 155 24.54 2.71 10.41
CA LEU A 155 25.39 1.57 10.08
C LEU A 155 24.78 0.72 8.97
N HIS A 156 23.46 0.47 9.03
CA HIS A 156 22.75 -0.25 7.97
C HIS A 156 22.89 0.43 6.60
N ILE A 157 22.70 1.76 6.53
CA ILE A 157 22.86 2.52 5.28
C ILE A 157 24.31 2.47 4.79
N LEU A 158 25.30 2.60 5.69
CA LEU A 158 26.72 2.56 5.31
C LEU A 158 27.16 1.18 4.81
N ILE A 159 26.69 0.11 5.44
CA ILE A 159 27.02 -1.26 5.02
C ILE A 159 26.40 -1.54 3.65
N ALA A 160 25.10 -1.25 3.46
CA ALA A 160 24.48 -1.38 2.14
C ALA A 160 25.18 -0.49 1.09
N GLY A 161 25.51 0.74 1.49
CA GLY A 161 26.22 1.70 0.65
C GLY A 161 27.59 1.21 0.19
N ALA A 162 28.34 0.50 1.03
CA ALA A 162 29.62 -0.09 0.64
C ALA A 162 29.47 -1.13 -0.47
N PHE A 163 28.42 -1.96 -0.44
CA PHE A 163 28.14 -2.91 -1.51
C PHE A 163 27.67 -2.22 -2.80
N TRP A 164 26.86 -1.18 -2.70
CA TRP A 164 26.50 -0.34 -3.86
C TRP A 164 27.71 0.37 -4.47
N ILE A 165 28.69 0.81 -3.67
CA ILE A 165 29.94 1.36 -4.21
C ILE A 165 30.76 0.25 -4.87
N ALA A 166 30.86 -0.92 -4.24
CA ALA A 166 31.59 -2.06 -4.81
C ALA A 166 30.99 -2.52 -6.15
N SER A 167 29.68 -2.40 -6.36
CA SER A 167 29.04 -2.77 -7.62
C SER A 167 29.44 -1.87 -8.79
N THR A 168 29.78 -0.59 -8.58
CA THR A 168 30.20 0.30 -9.67
C THR A 168 31.59 -0.03 -10.21
N ALA A 169 32.43 -0.67 -9.39
CA ALA A 169 33.79 -1.07 -9.76
C ALA A 169 33.86 -2.37 -10.58
N LEU A 170 32.76 -3.14 -10.65
CA LEU A 170 32.72 -4.44 -11.31
C LEU A 170 32.00 -4.38 -12.67
N PRO A 171 32.47 -5.13 -13.69
CA PRO A 171 31.76 -5.31 -14.94
C PRO A 171 30.60 -6.31 -14.79
N MET A 172 29.68 -6.30 -15.74
CA MET A 172 28.68 -7.37 -15.87
C MET A 172 29.35 -8.69 -16.29
N PRO A 173 28.89 -9.86 -15.78
CA PRO A 173 27.77 -10.08 -14.85
C PRO A 173 28.17 -10.01 -13.37
N ASN A 174 29.46 -9.96 -13.04
CA ASN A 174 29.97 -10.02 -11.65
C ASN A 174 29.42 -8.91 -10.75
N ARG A 175 29.09 -7.76 -11.35
CA ARG A 175 28.39 -6.64 -10.70
C ARG A 175 27.09 -7.04 -9.99
N LEU A 176 26.37 -8.06 -10.46
CA LEU A 176 25.11 -8.48 -9.87
C LEU A 176 25.25 -9.00 -8.44
N ILE A 177 26.40 -9.59 -8.11
CA ILE A 177 26.67 -10.16 -6.78
C ILE A 177 26.54 -9.08 -5.68
N PRO A 178 27.32 -7.98 -5.70
CA PRO A 178 27.16 -6.93 -4.71
C PRO A 178 25.81 -6.21 -4.78
N ILE A 179 25.17 -6.11 -5.96
CA ILE A 179 23.82 -5.54 -6.07
C ILE A 179 22.82 -6.34 -5.25
N PHE A 180 22.77 -7.66 -5.42
CA PHE A 180 21.83 -8.50 -4.69
C PHE A 180 22.13 -8.53 -3.20
N ILE A 181 23.41 -8.48 -2.80
CA ILE A 181 23.79 -8.34 -1.39
C ILE A 181 23.30 -7.00 -0.83
N ALA A 182 23.50 -5.90 -1.56
CA ALA A 182 23.06 -4.58 -1.14
C ALA A 182 21.53 -4.51 -1.00
N ILE A 183 20.79 -5.02 -1.98
CA ILE A 183 19.32 -5.12 -1.96
C ILE A 183 18.85 -5.97 -0.78
N ALA A 184 19.49 -7.12 -0.53
CA ALA A 184 19.12 -7.97 0.60
C ALA A 184 19.34 -7.24 1.93
N ILE A 185 20.46 -6.52 2.08
CA ILE A 185 20.72 -5.73 3.28
C ILE A 185 19.66 -4.64 3.41
N ASP A 186 19.39 -3.87 2.36
CA ASP A 186 18.42 -2.77 2.32
C ASP A 186 16.99 -3.24 2.68
N LEU A 187 16.53 -4.35 2.10
CA LEU A 187 15.18 -4.89 2.32
C LEU A 187 15.02 -5.57 3.68
N PHE A 188 16.00 -6.37 4.11
CA PHE A 188 15.87 -7.22 5.31
C PHE A 188 16.52 -6.60 6.55
N GLY A 189 17.32 -5.54 6.44
CA GLY A 189 18.05 -4.97 7.56
C GLY A 189 17.17 -4.43 8.69
N GLY A 190 15.95 -3.97 8.38
CA GLY A 190 14.96 -3.60 9.39
C GLY A 190 14.59 -4.77 10.33
N MET A 191 14.58 -6.00 9.83
CA MET A 191 14.35 -7.20 10.63
C MET A 191 15.48 -7.45 11.62
N VAL A 192 16.72 -7.18 11.23
CA VAL A 192 17.89 -7.33 12.10
C VAL A 192 17.79 -6.38 13.30
N HIS A 193 17.34 -5.13 13.11
CA HIS A 193 17.11 -4.19 14.21
C HIS A 193 16.05 -4.70 15.19
N VAL A 194 14.91 -5.18 14.68
CA VAL A 194 13.84 -5.73 15.51
C VAL A 194 14.30 -7.01 16.22
N ALA A 195 15.06 -7.88 15.55
CA ALA A 195 15.61 -9.09 16.13
C ALA A 195 16.61 -8.78 17.24
N MET A 196 17.51 -7.79 17.06
CA MET A 196 18.43 -7.32 18.09
C MET A 196 17.68 -6.76 19.31
N PHE A 197 16.63 -5.96 19.08
CA PHE A 197 15.78 -5.45 20.17
C PHE A 197 15.09 -6.58 20.94
N ARG A 198 14.56 -7.59 20.24
CA ARG A 198 13.93 -8.76 20.87
C ARG A 198 14.94 -9.61 21.64
N TYR A 199 16.12 -9.84 21.08
CA TYR A 199 17.21 -10.58 21.72
C TYR A 199 17.66 -9.91 23.03
N GLY A 200 17.81 -8.58 23.02
CA GLY A 200 18.13 -7.80 24.21
C GLY A 200 17.10 -7.90 25.34
N LYS A 201 15.84 -8.24 25.02
CA LYS A 201 14.77 -8.47 26.00
C LYS A 201 14.61 -9.92 26.46
N SER A 202 14.96 -10.90 25.64
CA SER A 202 14.67 -12.31 25.89
C SER A 202 15.83 -13.11 26.48
N HIS A 203 17.04 -12.59 26.43
CA HIS A 203 18.25 -13.28 26.91
C HIS A 203 18.96 -12.45 27.99
N ASP A 204 19.62 -13.13 28.93
CA ASP A 204 20.33 -12.50 30.05
C ASP A 204 21.88 -12.48 29.87
N SER A 205 22.34 -12.61 28.62
CA SER A 205 23.78 -12.56 28.33
C SER A 205 24.33 -11.13 28.46
N LYS A 206 25.64 -10.98 28.73
CA LYS A 206 26.32 -9.66 28.75
C LYS A 206 26.10 -8.86 27.46
N MET A 207 25.98 -9.56 26.33
CA MET A 207 25.69 -8.95 25.03
C MET A 207 24.22 -8.51 24.92
N ALA A 208 23.28 -9.31 25.44
CA ALA A 208 21.87 -8.94 25.49
C ALA A 208 21.63 -7.71 26.39
N GLN A 209 22.32 -7.60 27.53
CA GLN A 209 22.24 -6.41 28.39
C GLN A 209 22.83 -5.15 27.73
N ARG A 210 23.84 -5.29 26.87
CA ARG A 210 24.36 -4.17 26.05
C ARG A 210 23.36 -3.75 24.99
N PHE A 211 22.77 -4.70 24.25
CA PHE A 211 21.74 -4.40 23.26
C PHE A 211 20.45 -3.85 23.90
N GLY A 212 20.04 -4.39 25.05
CA GLY A 212 18.87 -3.92 25.79
C GLY A 212 19.01 -2.47 26.25
N ARG A 213 20.20 -2.04 26.69
CA ARG A 213 20.48 -0.63 26.99
C ARG A 213 20.52 0.24 25.73
N LEU A 214 21.14 -0.25 24.66
CA LEU A 214 21.27 0.51 23.41
C LEU A 214 19.91 0.76 22.74
N PHE A 215 18.99 -0.21 22.83
CA PHE A 215 17.66 -0.16 22.23
C PHE A 215 16.54 -0.03 23.28
N GLU A 216 16.81 0.53 24.46
CA GLU A 216 15.79 0.70 25.52
C GLU A 216 14.60 1.55 25.04
N PHE A 217 14.88 2.54 24.19
CA PHE A 217 13.91 3.38 23.51
C PHE A 217 14.02 3.15 22.00
N TYR A 218 12.91 2.72 21.40
CA TYR A 218 12.82 2.51 19.97
C TYR A 218 11.76 3.44 19.38
N PRO A 219 12.08 4.25 18.34
CA PRO A 219 11.11 5.15 17.75
C PRO A 219 9.97 4.34 17.12
N ALA A 220 8.75 4.62 17.55
CA ALA A 220 7.56 3.92 17.08
C ALA A 220 7.06 4.57 15.80
N ILE A 221 6.52 3.75 14.91
CA ILE A 221 5.92 4.21 13.66
C ILE A 221 4.51 4.69 13.98
N ASN A 222 4.20 5.92 13.60
CA ASN A 222 2.81 6.37 13.56
C ASN A 222 2.07 5.54 12.50
N ILE A 223 1.23 4.61 12.96
CA ILE A 223 0.59 3.61 12.08
C ILE A 223 -0.39 4.29 11.14
N GLU A 224 -1.18 5.25 11.64
CA GLU A 224 -2.19 5.95 10.84
C GLU A 224 -1.53 6.72 9.69
N HIS A 225 -0.50 7.53 10.01
CA HIS A 225 0.27 8.26 8.99
C HIS A 225 0.96 7.31 7.99
N LYS A 226 1.57 6.20 8.47
CA LYS A 226 2.23 5.23 7.59
C LYS A 226 1.25 4.54 6.64
N VAL A 227 0.07 4.17 7.13
CA VAL A 227 -0.99 3.54 6.33
C VAL A 227 -1.52 4.54 5.31
N GLU A 228 -1.79 5.78 5.71
CA GLU A 228 -2.26 6.84 4.82
C GLU A 228 -1.26 7.13 3.69
N ARG A 229 0.03 7.27 4.01
CA ARG A 229 1.10 7.49 3.02
C ARG A 229 1.24 6.30 2.05
N THR A 230 1.15 5.08 2.57
CA THR A 230 1.22 3.88 1.74
C THR A 230 -0.02 3.76 0.84
N GLY A 231 -1.22 4.05 1.37
CA GLY A 231 -2.45 4.14 0.60
C GLY A 231 -2.33 5.15 -0.55
N ALA A 232 -1.86 6.36 -0.26
CA ALA A 232 -1.64 7.39 -1.28
C ALA A 232 -0.66 6.94 -2.37
N PHE A 233 0.47 6.31 -2.01
CA PHE A 233 1.41 5.76 -2.97
C PHE A 233 0.79 4.67 -3.85
N ILE A 234 0.00 3.77 -3.26
CA ILE A 234 -0.70 2.71 -3.99
C ILE A 234 -1.78 3.30 -4.92
N SER A 235 -2.46 4.38 -4.54
CA SER A 235 -3.34 5.11 -5.44
C SER A 235 -2.59 5.66 -6.66
N LEU A 236 -1.33 6.11 -6.51
CA LEU A 236 -0.51 6.54 -7.65
C LEU A 236 -0.15 5.37 -8.58
N VAL A 237 0.21 4.22 -8.01
CA VAL A 237 0.47 2.99 -8.77
C VAL A 237 -0.76 2.54 -9.55
N LEU A 238 -1.93 2.54 -8.91
CA LEU A 238 -3.20 2.24 -9.57
C LEU A 238 -3.54 3.31 -10.62
N GLY A 239 -3.27 4.59 -10.33
CA GLY A 239 -3.50 5.71 -11.24
C GLY A 239 -2.68 5.63 -12.53
N TYR A 240 -1.44 5.13 -12.47
CA TYR A 240 -0.63 4.86 -13.67
C TYR A 240 -1.36 3.93 -14.63
N SER A 241 -2.03 2.88 -14.14
CA SER A 241 -2.79 1.98 -15.02
C SER A 241 -3.98 2.65 -15.72
N VAL A 242 -4.50 3.77 -15.21
CA VAL A 242 -5.53 4.56 -15.91
C VAL A 242 -4.90 5.40 -17.02
N VAL A 243 -3.78 6.07 -16.70
CA VAL A 243 -3.05 6.89 -17.68
C VAL A 243 -2.50 6.05 -18.83
N ALA A 244 -2.02 4.84 -18.53
CA ALA A 244 -1.47 3.89 -19.48
C ALA A 244 -2.47 3.40 -20.54
N LEU A 245 -3.78 3.57 -20.33
CA LEU A 245 -4.84 3.17 -21.27
C LEU A 245 -5.21 4.26 -22.27
N ILE A 246 -4.74 5.48 -22.05
CA ILE A 246 -5.08 6.63 -22.88
C ILE A 246 -4.30 6.54 -24.19
N PHE A 247 -5.02 6.53 -25.31
CA PHE A 247 -4.46 6.61 -26.66
C PHE A 247 -5.22 7.67 -27.47
N GLN A 248 -4.66 8.06 -28.61
CA GLN A 248 -5.30 9.02 -29.52
C GLN A 248 -5.88 8.29 -30.73
N ASN A 249 -7.20 8.42 -30.92
CA ASN A 249 -7.97 7.76 -31.98
C ASN A 249 -8.37 8.77 -33.06
N THR A 250 -8.12 8.44 -34.32
CA THR A 250 -8.45 9.24 -35.51
C THR A 250 -9.63 8.68 -36.31
N ALA A 251 -10.23 7.56 -35.88
CA ALA A 251 -11.39 6.96 -36.56
C ALA A 251 -12.65 7.83 -36.49
N GLU A 252 -13.43 7.84 -37.58
CA GLU A 252 -14.64 8.65 -37.70
C GLU A 252 -15.73 8.34 -36.66
N MET A 253 -15.97 7.05 -36.36
CA MET A 253 -16.96 6.63 -35.34
C MET A 253 -16.35 6.29 -33.98
N GLY A 254 -15.01 6.27 -33.83
CA GLY A 254 -14.31 6.09 -32.55
C GLY A 254 -14.48 4.73 -31.82
N PHE A 255 -15.47 3.92 -32.18
CA PHE A 255 -15.74 2.59 -31.62
C PHE A 255 -14.98 1.52 -32.41
N ASN A 256 -13.92 0.99 -31.82
CA ASN A 256 -13.07 -0.06 -32.37
C ASN A 256 -12.52 -0.97 -31.26
N SER A 257 -11.75 -1.99 -31.61
CA SER A 257 -11.13 -2.89 -30.63
C SER A 257 -10.19 -2.18 -29.65
N PHE A 258 -9.54 -1.06 -30.03
CA PHE A 258 -8.65 -0.32 -29.13
C PHE A 258 -9.40 0.27 -27.92
N ILE A 259 -10.54 0.93 -28.16
CA ILE A 259 -11.35 1.47 -27.05
C ILE A 259 -11.95 0.35 -26.20
N GLY A 260 -12.32 -0.79 -26.81
CA GLY A 260 -12.78 -1.97 -26.08
C GLY A 260 -11.73 -2.49 -25.09
N LYS A 261 -10.47 -2.63 -25.54
CA LYS A 261 -9.33 -3.01 -24.70
C LYS A 261 -9.09 -1.98 -23.58
N ALA A 262 -9.16 -0.69 -23.91
CA ALA A 262 -8.98 0.40 -22.94
C ALA A 262 -10.06 0.39 -21.84
N ILE A 263 -11.34 0.21 -22.21
CA ILE A 263 -12.46 0.12 -21.26
C ILE A 263 -12.28 -1.09 -20.34
N LEU A 264 -11.94 -2.26 -20.88
CA LEU A 264 -11.71 -3.46 -20.08
C LEU A 264 -10.53 -3.28 -19.12
N GLY A 265 -9.46 -2.61 -19.56
CA GLY A 265 -8.34 -2.21 -18.72
C GLY A 265 -8.78 -1.27 -17.59
N LEU A 266 -9.62 -0.28 -17.88
CA LEU A 266 -10.12 0.68 -16.87
C LEU A 266 -10.98 -0.02 -15.82
N VAL A 267 -11.84 -0.94 -16.24
CA VAL A 267 -12.62 -1.80 -15.34
C VAL A 267 -11.69 -2.62 -14.45
N GLN A 268 -10.61 -3.18 -15.01
CA GLN A 268 -9.61 -3.91 -14.23
C GLN A 268 -8.93 -3.02 -13.18
N SER A 269 -8.47 -1.83 -13.55
CA SER A 269 -7.90 -0.85 -12.61
C SER A 269 -8.86 -0.50 -11.48
N PHE A 270 -10.14 -0.28 -11.80
CA PHE A 270 -11.19 -0.01 -10.84
C PHE A 270 -11.42 -1.19 -9.88
N VAL A 271 -11.44 -2.42 -10.39
CA VAL A 271 -11.58 -3.64 -9.59
C VAL A 271 -10.44 -3.79 -8.58
N PHE A 272 -9.19 -3.58 -9.00
CA PHE A 272 -8.04 -3.64 -8.09
C PHE A 272 -8.08 -2.53 -7.04
N ASN A 273 -8.49 -1.31 -7.41
CA ASN A 273 -8.72 -0.22 -6.48
C ASN A 273 -9.79 -0.58 -5.42
N TRP A 274 -10.91 -1.14 -5.86
CA TRP A 274 -11.98 -1.60 -4.96
C TRP A 274 -11.48 -2.69 -4.02
N LEU A 275 -10.79 -3.71 -4.55
CA LEU A 275 -10.23 -4.79 -3.74
C LEU A 275 -9.26 -4.25 -2.67
N TYR A 276 -8.43 -3.27 -3.00
CA TYR A 276 -7.42 -2.74 -2.09
C TYR A 276 -8.04 -1.89 -0.98
N PHE A 277 -8.80 -0.83 -1.33
CA PHE A 277 -9.28 0.14 -0.34
C PHE A 277 -10.53 -0.34 0.41
N GLU A 278 -11.51 -0.89 -0.31
CA GLU A 278 -12.82 -1.21 0.25
C GLU A 278 -12.92 -2.67 0.73
N VAL A 279 -12.23 -3.59 0.05
CA VAL A 279 -12.26 -5.01 0.47
C VAL A 279 -11.24 -5.31 1.55
N ASP A 280 -9.97 -5.00 1.32
CA ASP A 280 -8.89 -5.33 2.24
C ASP A 280 -8.64 -4.24 3.30
N GLY A 281 -8.98 -2.98 3.02
CA GLY A 281 -8.85 -1.86 3.96
C GLY A 281 -10.01 -1.71 4.96
N ALA A 282 -11.17 -2.30 4.70
CA ALA A 282 -12.37 -2.07 5.51
C ALA A 282 -12.51 -3.02 6.72
N ALA A 283 -13.20 -2.53 7.76
CA ALA A 283 -13.58 -3.31 8.96
C ALA A 283 -12.39 -3.99 9.67
N LEU A 284 -11.24 -3.32 9.74
CA LEU A 284 -10.05 -3.85 10.40
C LEU A 284 -10.26 -3.92 11.93
N LYS A 285 -10.04 -5.09 12.53
CA LYS A 285 -9.94 -5.24 13.99
C LYS A 285 -8.58 -4.78 14.47
N MET A 286 -7.53 -5.32 13.85
CA MET A 286 -6.14 -4.95 14.11
C MET A 286 -5.34 -4.90 12.82
N HIS A 287 -4.67 -3.77 12.61
CA HIS A 287 -3.74 -3.57 11.50
C HIS A 287 -2.50 -4.48 11.62
N ALA A 288 -1.88 -4.82 10.49
CA ALA A 288 -0.77 -5.76 10.40
C ALA A 288 0.46 -5.28 11.20
N ILE A 289 0.72 -3.97 11.14
CA ILE A 289 1.79 -3.29 11.88
C ILE A 289 1.60 -3.43 13.40
N ARG A 290 0.35 -3.37 13.88
CA ARG A 290 0.03 -3.48 15.32
C ARG A 290 0.01 -4.93 15.81
N ARG A 291 -0.29 -5.88 14.92
CA ARG A 291 -0.50 -7.28 15.26
C ARG A 291 0.79 -7.97 15.72
N HIS A 292 1.76 -8.13 14.81
CA HIS A 292 3.03 -8.79 15.06
C HIS A 292 4.11 -8.24 14.13
N ALA A 293 5.39 -8.29 14.54
CA ALA A 293 6.52 -7.85 13.72
C ALA A 293 6.58 -8.55 12.35
N ASN A 294 6.33 -9.87 12.31
CA ASN A 294 6.32 -10.63 11.05
C ASN A 294 5.17 -10.22 10.13
N SER A 295 4.01 -9.86 10.70
CA SER A 295 2.87 -9.35 9.93
C SER A 295 3.17 -7.97 9.36
N ALA A 296 3.81 -7.09 10.14
CA ALA A 296 4.27 -5.77 9.67
C ALA A 296 5.28 -5.90 8.52
N PHE A 297 6.21 -6.85 8.64
CA PHE A 297 7.21 -7.14 7.64
C PHE A 297 6.58 -7.68 6.35
N LEU A 298 5.72 -8.70 6.46
CA LEU A 298 4.98 -9.24 5.32
C LEU A 298 4.16 -8.15 4.63
N TRP A 299 3.48 -7.28 5.40
CA TRP A 299 2.73 -6.16 4.87
C TRP A 299 3.64 -5.23 4.06
N GLN A 300 4.79 -4.81 4.58
CA GLN A 300 5.71 -3.91 3.86
C GLN A 300 6.23 -4.51 2.55
N HIS A 301 6.65 -5.78 2.56
CA HIS A 301 7.19 -6.44 1.36
C HIS A 301 6.12 -6.82 0.34
N ALA A 302 4.92 -7.16 0.80
CA ALA A 302 3.80 -7.42 -0.10
C ALA A 302 3.39 -6.15 -0.86
N HIS A 303 3.46 -4.94 -0.25
CA HIS A 303 3.20 -3.69 -0.97
C HIS A 303 4.26 -3.39 -2.04
N LEU A 304 5.55 -3.63 -1.76
CA LEU A 304 6.61 -3.50 -2.76
C LEU A 304 6.37 -4.45 -3.94
N THR A 305 6.08 -5.73 -3.63
CA THR A 305 5.86 -6.75 -4.66
C THR A 305 4.60 -6.45 -5.47
N PHE A 306 3.52 -6.02 -4.82
CA PHE A 306 2.31 -5.54 -5.47
C PHE A 306 2.62 -4.39 -6.42
N ALA A 307 3.34 -3.36 -5.96
CA ALA A 307 3.62 -2.19 -6.78
C ALA A 307 4.40 -2.58 -8.04
N MET A 308 5.51 -3.30 -7.90
CA MET A 308 6.32 -3.74 -9.05
C MET A 308 5.51 -4.57 -10.06
N SER A 309 4.79 -5.58 -9.58
CA SER A 309 4.04 -6.51 -10.43
C SER A 309 2.85 -5.84 -11.13
N PHE A 310 2.14 -4.95 -10.43
CA PHE A 310 1.04 -4.20 -11.01
C PHE A 310 1.50 -3.17 -12.04
N ILE A 311 2.65 -2.50 -11.81
CA ILE A 311 3.25 -1.58 -12.77
C ILE A 311 3.64 -2.31 -14.06
N LEU A 312 4.31 -3.45 -13.96
CA LEU A 312 4.66 -4.26 -15.14
C LEU A 312 3.40 -4.69 -15.91
N ALA A 313 2.35 -5.09 -15.20
CA ALA A 313 1.09 -5.44 -15.83
C ALA A 313 0.43 -4.25 -16.53
N ALA A 314 0.38 -3.08 -15.89
CA ALA A 314 -0.18 -1.86 -16.45
C ALA A 314 0.61 -1.38 -17.68
N ALA A 315 1.94 -1.44 -17.62
CA ALA A 315 2.81 -1.09 -18.74
C ALA A 315 2.60 -2.04 -19.93
N ALA A 316 2.54 -3.35 -19.67
CA ALA A 316 2.26 -4.33 -20.72
C ALA A 316 0.86 -4.14 -21.33
N LEU A 317 -0.13 -3.83 -20.50
CA LEU A 317 -1.48 -3.51 -20.95
C LEU A 317 -1.51 -2.30 -21.90
N SER A 318 -0.70 -1.27 -21.65
CA SER A 318 -0.62 -0.08 -22.53
C SER A 318 -0.26 -0.44 -23.97
N LYS A 319 0.71 -1.36 -24.16
CA LYS A 319 1.12 -1.87 -25.47
C LYS A 319 0.06 -2.77 -26.08
N MET A 320 -0.57 -3.61 -25.26
CA MET A 320 -1.66 -4.48 -25.73
C MET A 320 -2.91 -3.71 -26.18
N VAL A 321 -3.22 -2.57 -25.54
CA VAL A 321 -4.35 -1.71 -25.92
C VAL A 321 -4.22 -1.23 -27.34
N VAL A 322 -3.02 -0.86 -27.79
CA VAL A 322 -2.76 -0.37 -29.16
C VAL A 322 -2.38 -1.47 -30.15
N ALA A 323 -2.29 -2.73 -29.73
CA ALA A 323 -1.98 -3.84 -30.63
C ALA A 323 -3.07 -4.05 -31.70
N THR A 324 -2.67 -4.42 -32.92
CA THR A 324 -3.57 -4.58 -34.09
C THR A 324 -3.96 -6.04 -34.37
N ASP A 325 -3.72 -6.93 -33.41
CA ASP A 325 -3.94 -8.38 -33.49
C ASP A 325 -5.41 -8.85 -33.48
N CYS A 326 -6.37 -7.92 -33.41
CA CYS A 326 -7.81 -8.21 -33.28
C CYS A 326 -8.57 -7.79 -34.55
N PRO A 327 -9.68 -8.47 -34.90
CA PRO A 327 -10.63 -7.93 -35.86
C PRO A 327 -11.09 -6.54 -35.38
N ASP A 328 -11.24 -5.59 -36.29
CA ASP A 328 -11.65 -4.20 -35.97
C ASP A 328 -10.61 -3.38 -35.17
N ALA A 329 -9.32 -3.61 -35.43
CA ALA A 329 -8.21 -2.78 -34.93
C ALA A 329 -7.45 -2.10 -36.10
N PRO A 330 -8.07 -1.12 -36.79
CA PRO A 330 -7.46 -0.47 -37.95
C PRO A 330 -6.23 0.36 -37.55
N TYR A 331 -5.05 0.03 -38.09
CA TYR A 331 -3.79 0.73 -37.80
C TYR A 331 -3.88 2.25 -38.08
N GLU A 332 -4.58 2.64 -39.15
CA GLU A 332 -4.76 4.04 -39.55
C GLU A 332 -5.59 4.87 -38.56
N ALA A 333 -6.34 4.22 -37.67
CA ALA A 333 -7.10 4.89 -36.61
C ALA A 333 -6.23 5.32 -35.43
N LEU A 334 -4.96 4.93 -35.38
CA LEU A 334 -4.00 5.40 -34.39
C LEU A 334 -3.24 6.62 -34.95
N THR A 335 -2.88 7.57 -34.09
CA THR A 335 -1.93 8.63 -34.48
C THR A 335 -0.53 8.06 -34.68
N GLU A 336 0.31 8.74 -35.45
CA GLU A 336 1.69 8.33 -35.79
C GLU A 336 2.51 7.89 -34.55
N PHE A 337 2.34 8.56 -33.42
CA PHE A 337 3.01 8.20 -32.17
C PHE A 337 2.60 6.81 -31.64
N TYR A 338 1.30 6.47 -31.69
CA TYR A 338 0.80 5.17 -31.22
C TYR A 338 0.96 4.07 -32.26
N GLN A 339 1.01 4.43 -33.54
CA GLN A 339 1.34 3.53 -34.63
C GLN A 339 2.72 2.88 -34.41
N HIS A 340 3.75 3.66 -34.09
CA HIS A 340 5.09 3.12 -33.76
C HIS A 340 5.10 2.26 -32.48
N LYS A 341 4.13 2.43 -31.58
CA LYS A 341 3.99 1.61 -30.37
C LYS A 341 3.11 0.37 -30.57
N SER A 342 2.47 0.23 -31.72
CA SER A 342 1.56 -0.88 -32.00
C SER A 342 2.30 -2.04 -32.65
N ASP A 343 2.07 -3.24 -32.12
CA ASP A 343 2.56 -4.48 -32.67
C ASP A 343 1.42 -5.24 -33.35
N THR A 344 1.73 -5.97 -34.43
CA THR A 344 0.77 -6.82 -35.15
C THR A 344 0.39 -8.07 -34.37
N GLU A 345 1.29 -8.53 -33.49
CA GLU A 345 1.07 -9.68 -32.62
C GLU A 345 1.61 -9.40 -31.22
N VAL A 346 0.92 -9.88 -30.19
CA VAL A 346 1.37 -9.73 -28.80
C VAL A 346 2.34 -10.86 -28.45
N HIS A 347 3.62 -10.52 -28.38
CA HIS A 347 4.72 -11.42 -28.01
C HIS A 347 4.58 -12.04 -26.61
N LEU A 348 5.22 -13.20 -26.40
CA LEU A 348 5.16 -13.94 -25.14
C LEU A 348 5.67 -13.15 -23.94
N GLY A 349 6.75 -12.37 -24.09
CA GLY A 349 7.31 -11.55 -23.01
C GLY A 349 6.31 -10.53 -22.47
N LEU A 350 5.62 -9.84 -23.39
CA LEU A 350 4.57 -8.88 -23.05
C LEU A 350 3.37 -9.55 -22.35
N ARG A 351 2.95 -10.73 -22.83
CA ARG A 351 1.91 -11.56 -22.18
C ARG A 351 2.31 -11.99 -20.77
N LEU A 352 3.57 -12.38 -20.57
CA LEU A 352 4.10 -12.76 -19.26
C LEU A 352 4.04 -11.56 -18.31
N TYR A 353 4.52 -10.39 -18.73
CA TYR A 353 4.47 -9.17 -17.91
C TYR A 353 3.04 -8.82 -17.52
N TYR A 354 2.11 -8.91 -18.47
CA TYR A 354 0.70 -8.66 -18.20
C TYR A 354 0.09 -9.67 -17.23
N CYS A 355 0.06 -10.96 -17.58
CA CYS A 355 -0.73 -11.93 -16.81
C CYS A 355 -0.04 -12.35 -15.52
N VAL A 356 1.28 -12.57 -15.54
CA VAL A 356 2.04 -12.90 -14.32
C VAL A 356 2.10 -11.67 -13.41
N GLY A 357 2.26 -10.46 -13.97
CA GLY A 357 2.18 -9.22 -13.21
C GLY A 357 0.86 -9.09 -12.46
N LEU A 358 -0.28 -9.30 -13.13
CA LEU A 358 -1.60 -9.30 -12.47
C LEU A 358 -1.76 -10.41 -11.43
N GLY A 359 -1.30 -11.62 -11.75
CA GLY A 359 -1.37 -12.76 -10.83
C GLY A 359 -0.57 -12.51 -9.55
N VAL A 360 0.65 -11.99 -9.67
CA VAL A 360 1.54 -11.65 -8.55
C VAL A 360 1.00 -10.44 -7.78
N ALA A 361 0.41 -9.45 -8.46
CA ALA A 361 -0.23 -8.31 -7.81
C ALA A 361 -1.42 -8.77 -6.94
N LEU A 362 -2.31 -9.59 -7.51
CA LEU A 362 -3.45 -10.14 -6.78
C LEU A 362 -3.02 -11.04 -5.61
N PHE A 363 -1.96 -11.84 -5.80
CA PHE A 363 -1.39 -12.66 -4.74
C PHE A 363 -0.83 -11.80 -3.60
N SER A 364 -0.12 -10.73 -3.96
CA SER A 364 0.44 -9.76 -3.01
C SER A 364 -0.66 -9.05 -2.21
N MET A 365 -1.77 -8.66 -2.85
CA MET A 365 -2.96 -8.17 -2.14
C MET A 365 -3.54 -9.22 -1.19
N GLY A 366 -3.56 -10.49 -1.61
CA GLY A 366 -3.92 -11.61 -0.74
C GLY A 366 -3.03 -11.72 0.51
N LEU A 367 -1.71 -11.50 0.37
CA LEU A 367 -0.77 -11.46 1.50
C LEU A 367 -0.97 -10.24 2.41
N ILE A 368 -1.27 -9.07 1.83
CA ILE A 368 -1.64 -7.87 2.58
C ILE A 368 -2.89 -8.16 3.42
N SER A 369 -3.95 -8.66 2.77
CA SER A 369 -5.19 -9.05 3.45
C SER A 369 -4.93 -10.09 4.53
N PHE A 370 -4.12 -11.13 4.25
CA PHE A 370 -3.73 -12.17 5.22
C PHE A 370 -3.08 -11.60 6.48
N SER A 371 -2.19 -10.61 6.32
CA SER A 371 -1.47 -9.96 7.42
C SER A 371 -2.42 -9.21 8.39
N HIS A 372 -3.56 -8.71 7.90
CA HIS A 372 -4.58 -8.02 8.69
C HIS A 372 -5.51 -8.95 9.47
N GLN A 373 -5.94 -8.51 10.66
CA GLN A 373 -7.09 -9.10 11.35
C GLN A 373 -8.33 -8.24 11.09
N HIS A 374 -9.32 -8.84 10.43
CA HIS A 374 -10.60 -8.18 10.15
C HIS A 374 -11.60 -8.49 11.25
N ARG A 375 -12.49 -7.55 11.57
CA ARG A 375 -13.65 -7.80 12.43
C ARG A 375 -14.57 -8.77 11.70
N GLN A 376 -15.05 -9.78 12.42
CA GLN A 376 -16.10 -10.66 11.93
C GLN A 376 -17.34 -10.38 12.77
N PRO A 377 -18.43 -9.86 12.20
CA PRO A 377 -19.70 -9.86 12.90
C PRO A 377 -20.07 -11.31 13.19
N ARG A 378 -20.38 -11.62 14.45
CA ARG A 378 -20.60 -13.00 14.93
C ARG A 378 -21.64 -13.71 14.06
N GLY A 379 -21.26 -14.80 13.41
CA GLY A 379 -22.15 -15.65 12.60
C GLY A 379 -22.65 -15.05 11.28
N ALA A 380 -22.24 -13.83 10.91
CA ALA A 380 -22.87 -13.09 9.82
C ALA A 380 -22.18 -13.28 8.46
N CYS A 381 -20.86 -13.41 8.36
CA CYS A 381 -20.22 -13.55 7.04
C CYS A 381 -20.60 -14.88 6.35
N ARG A 382 -20.92 -14.83 5.05
CA ARG A 382 -21.29 -16.02 4.27
C ARG A 382 -20.16 -17.05 4.21
N LEU A 383 -18.94 -16.61 3.93
CA LEU A 383 -17.76 -17.49 3.82
C LEU A 383 -16.59 -17.01 4.70
N PRO A 384 -15.80 -17.94 5.26
CA PRO A 384 -14.63 -17.60 6.05
C PRO A 384 -13.49 -17.04 5.19
N LYS A 385 -12.61 -16.26 5.82
CA LYS A 385 -11.48 -15.57 5.15
C LYS A 385 -10.53 -16.53 4.40
N TRP A 386 -10.30 -17.73 4.91
CA TRP A 386 -9.38 -18.67 4.25
C TRP A 386 -9.90 -19.13 2.89
N MET A 387 -11.22 -19.32 2.72
CA MET A 387 -11.83 -19.68 1.43
C MET A 387 -11.72 -18.52 0.43
N ARG A 388 -11.89 -17.28 0.90
CA ARG A 388 -11.69 -16.06 0.10
C ARG A 388 -10.25 -15.97 -0.44
N LEU A 389 -9.27 -16.15 0.44
CA LEU A 389 -7.85 -16.15 0.05
C LEU A 389 -7.50 -17.33 -0.86
N LEU A 390 -8.11 -18.51 -0.65
CA LEU A 390 -7.92 -19.66 -1.53
C LEU A 390 -8.47 -19.40 -2.94
N ASN A 391 -9.65 -18.77 -3.06
CA ASN A 391 -10.20 -18.35 -4.35
C ASN A 391 -9.26 -17.35 -5.06
N ARG A 392 -8.73 -16.37 -4.33
CA ARG A 392 -7.69 -15.46 -4.89
C ARG A 392 -6.49 -16.24 -5.40
N ALA A 393 -5.94 -17.15 -4.59
CA ALA A 393 -4.77 -17.94 -4.96
C ALA A 393 -5.02 -18.83 -6.21
N ALA A 394 -6.22 -19.42 -6.32
CA ALA A 394 -6.62 -20.18 -7.50
C ALA A 394 -6.67 -19.30 -8.76
N VAL A 395 -7.27 -18.11 -8.67
CA VAL A 395 -7.30 -17.16 -9.79
C VAL A 395 -5.89 -16.66 -10.15
N CYS A 396 -5.03 -16.40 -9.17
CA CYS A 396 -3.62 -16.07 -9.41
C CYS A 396 -2.90 -17.16 -10.20
N ALA A 397 -3.11 -18.44 -9.85
CA ALA A 397 -2.51 -19.55 -10.57
C ALA A 397 -2.99 -19.60 -12.03
N ILE A 398 -4.30 -19.38 -12.27
CA ILE A 398 -4.86 -19.28 -13.62
C ILE A 398 -4.20 -18.13 -14.39
N LEU A 399 -4.15 -16.92 -13.81
CA LEU A 399 -3.51 -15.75 -14.43
C LEU A 399 -2.05 -16.02 -14.82
N CYS A 400 -1.26 -16.65 -13.94
CA CYS A 400 0.13 -16.98 -14.24
C CYS A 400 0.29 -18.05 -15.34
N CYS A 401 -0.72 -18.90 -15.56
CA CYS A 401 -0.72 -19.93 -16.60
C CYS A 401 -1.26 -19.44 -17.96
N LEU A 402 -2.04 -18.35 -17.99
CA LEU A 402 -2.62 -17.81 -19.24
C LEU A 402 -1.61 -17.49 -20.36
N PRO A 403 -0.39 -16.98 -20.08
CA PRO A 403 0.60 -16.72 -21.12
C PRO A 403 1.02 -17.96 -21.91
N ALA A 404 0.83 -19.17 -21.36
CA ALA A 404 1.17 -20.42 -22.04
C ALA A 404 0.22 -20.73 -23.23
N VAL A 405 -0.94 -20.08 -23.29
CA VAL A 405 -1.85 -20.20 -24.44
C VAL A 405 -1.26 -19.42 -25.62
N ARG A 406 -1.08 -20.11 -26.75
CA ARG A 406 -0.49 -19.53 -27.97
C ARG A 406 -1.29 -18.34 -28.47
N ALA A 407 -0.59 -17.39 -29.08
CA ALA A 407 -1.18 -16.15 -29.62
C ALA A 407 -2.27 -16.38 -30.67
N GLU A 408 -2.13 -17.44 -31.44
CA GLU A 408 -3.09 -17.86 -32.48
C GLU A 408 -4.50 -18.14 -31.94
N TYR A 409 -4.63 -18.55 -30.67
CA TYR A 409 -5.94 -18.91 -30.08
C TYR A 409 -6.52 -17.82 -29.19
N LEU A 410 -5.71 -16.85 -28.76
CA LEU A 410 -6.10 -15.83 -27.80
C LEU A 410 -5.49 -14.50 -28.21
N ASN A 411 -6.29 -13.68 -28.90
CA ASN A 411 -5.92 -12.31 -29.22
C ASN A 411 -5.92 -11.43 -27.96
N SER A 412 -5.38 -10.23 -28.04
CA SER A 412 -5.21 -9.33 -26.91
C SER A 412 -6.54 -8.86 -26.33
N LEU A 413 -7.58 -8.65 -27.16
CA LEU A 413 -8.92 -8.30 -26.68
C LEU A 413 -9.51 -9.42 -25.83
N GLN A 414 -9.43 -10.67 -26.30
CA GLN A 414 -9.91 -11.84 -25.57
C GLN A 414 -9.09 -12.10 -24.31
N LEU A 415 -7.77 -11.91 -24.37
CA LEU A 415 -6.89 -12.06 -23.20
C LEU A 415 -7.25 -11.04 -22.12
N ILE A 416 -7.38 -9.76 -22.48
CA ILE A 416 -7.78 -8.68 -21.57
C ILE A 416 -9.20 -8.93 -21.03
N ALA A 417 -10.14 -9.36 -21.88
CA ALA A 417 -11.49 -9.69 -21.43
C ALA A 417 -11.49 -10.82 -20.40
N LEU A 418 -10.70 -11.89 -20.63
CA LEU A 418 -10.60 -13.03 -19.73
C LEU A 418 -9.97 -12.63 -18.38
N THR A 419 -8.87 -11.88 -18.36
CA THR A 419 -8.24 -11.39 -17.13
C THR A 419 -9.15 -10.43 -16.37
N THR A 420 -9.90 -9.57 -17.07
CA THR A 420 -10.90 -8.69 -16.47
C THR A 420 -12.06 -9.50 -15.88
N CYS A 421 -12.59 -10.50 -16.57
CA CYS A 421 -13.64 -11.39 -16.04
C CYS A 421 -13.18 -12.14 -14.79
N LEU A 422 -11.95 -12.65 -14.78
CA LEU A 422 -11.35 -13.30 -13.59
C LEU A 422 -11.20 -12.32 -12.42
N SER A 423 -10.80 -11.08 -12.69
CA SER A 423 -10.68 -10.03 -11.68
C SER A 423 -12.04 -9.65 -11.09
N ILE A 424 -13.05 -9.48 -11.94
CA ILE A 424 -14.45 -9.23 -11.53
C ILE A 424 -14.98 -10.40 -10.70
N TRP A 425 -14.70 -11.64 -11.11
CA TRP A 425 -15.10 -12.84 -10.35
C TRP A 425 -14.54 -12.79 -8.92
N VAL A 426 -13.27 -12.44 -8.75
CA VAL A 426 -12.67 -12.29 -7.43
C VAL A 426 -13.39 -11.24 -6.60
N LEU A 427 -13.68 -10.06 -7.18
CA LEU A 427 -14.41 -8.99 -6.49
C LEU A 427 -15.82 -9.41 -6.08
N LEU A 428 -16.58 -10.04 -6.98
CA LEU A 428 -17.93 -10.54 -6.70
C LEU A 428 -17.90 -11.60 -5.61
N PHE A 429 -16.97 -12.55 -5.70
CA PHE A 429 -16.80 -13.61 -4.69
C PHE A 429 -16.44 -13.03 -3.32
N GLU A 430 -15.52 -12.06 -3.25
CA GLU A 430 -15.13 -11.38 -2.00
C GLU A 430 -16.29 -10.61 -1.38
N THR A 431 -17.02 -9.86 -2.19
CA THR A 431 -18.17 -9.06 -1.76
C THR A 431 -19.29 -9.97 -1.25
N TYR A 432 -19.61 -11.03 -2.00
CA TYR A 432 -20.56 -12.05 -1.59
C TYR A 432 -20.12 -12.74 -0.29
N ALA A 433 -18.86 -13.16 -0.20
CA ALA A 433 -18.32 -13.86 0.96
C ALA A 433 -18.39 -13.02 2.25
N ARG A 434 -18.15 -11.71 2.15
CA ARG A 434 -18.22 -10.76 3.27
C ARG A 434 -19.64 -10.38 3.68
N SER A 435 -20.58 -10.41 2.74
CA SER A 435 -21.97 -10.04 3.02
C SER A 435 -22.59 -10.87 4.16
N CYS A 436 -23.55 -10.26 4.87
CA CYS A 436 -24.28 -10.92 5.93
C CYS A 436 -25.17 -12.05 5.39
N ARG A 437 -25.29 -13.14 6.15
CA ARG A 437 -26.21 -14.25 5.86
C ARG A 437 -27.67 -13.88 6.09
N THR A 438 -27.93 -12.96 7.01
CA THR A 438 -29.26 -12.53 7.44
C THR A 438 -29.89 -11.49 6.52
N VAL A 439 -29.08 -10.69 5.83
CA VAL A 439 -29.53 -9.66 4.90
C VAL A 439 -29.45 -10.16 3.45
N SER A 440 -30.43 -9.78 2.64
CA SER A 440 -30.40 -10.13 1.22
C SER A 440 -29.29 -9.36 0.49
N PHE A 441 -28.60 -10.02 -0.44
CA PHE A 441 -27.43 -9.45 -1.13
C PHE A 441 -27.79 -8.29 -2.07
N PHE A 442 -29.03 -8.25 -2.57
CA PHE A 442 -29.51 -7.29 -3.57
C PHE A 442 -30.42 -6.20 -2.98
N GLY A 443 -30.31 -5.89 -1.69
CA GLY A 443 -30.99 -4.72 -1.11
C GLY A 443 -32.49 -4.87 -0.85
N GLY A 444 -32.96 -6.07 -0.54
CA GLY A 444 -34.29 -6.31 0.03
C GLY A 444 -34.23 -6.56 1.54
N MET A 445 -35.21 -6.03 2.29
CA MET A 445 -35.49 -6.47 3.67
C MET A 445 -35.45 -8.00 3.74
N GLY A 446 -34.72 -8.53 4.71
CA GLY A 446 -34.54 -9.98 4.89
C GLY A 446 -35.88 -10.70 4.83
N LYS A 447 -35.99 -11.68 3.92
CA LYS A 447 -37.13 -12.60 3.88
C LYS A 447 -37.00 -13.55 5.06
N LYS A 448 -37.54 -13.16 6.22
CA LYS A 448 -38.15 -14.04 7.22
C LYS A 448 -38.97 -13.20 8.20
N THR A 449 -40.28 -13.46 8.18
CA THR A 449 -41.25 -13.14 9.24
C THR A 449 -41.38 -11.67 9.64
N GLY A 450 -42.26 -10.93 8.95
CA GLY A 450 -43.34 -10.12 9.55
C GLY A 450 -43.04 -9.00 10.56
N GLU A 451 -41.82 -8.86 11.05
CA GLU A 451 -41.41 -7.80 11.97
C GLU A 451 -40.36 -6.96 11.27
N LYS A 452 -40.56 -5.64 11.30
CA LYS A 452 -39.50 -4.69 10.92
C LYS A 452 -38.31 -4.99 11.84
N GLU A 453 -37.29 -5.65 11.32
CA GLU A 453 -36.03 -5.86 12.03
C GLU A 453 -35.47 -4.45 12.32
N LYS A 454 -35.71 -3.95 13.54
CA LYS A 454 -35.12 -2.70 14.03
C LYS A 454 -33.61 -2.89 13.86
N GLN A 455 -32.93 -1.98 13.14
CA GLN A 455 -31.48 -2.01 13.02
C GLN A 455 -30.89 -1.95 14.43
N CYS A 456 -30.47 -3.09 14.95
CA CYS A 456 -30.00 -3.21 16.32
C CYS A 456 -28.52 -2.86 16.37
N TYR A 457 -28.23 -1.63 16.79
CA TYR A 457 -26.89 -1.22 17.15
C TYR A 457 -26.45 -1.97 18.41
N THR A 458 -25.65 -3.02 18.26
CA THR A 458 -25.09 -3.73 19.42
C THR A 458 -23.83 -3.01 19.90
N ALA A 459 -23.95 -2.21 20.96
CA ALA A 459 -22.81 -1.68 21.69
C ALA A 459 -22.42 -2.66 22.82
N MET A 460 -21.16 -3.13 22.84
CA MET A 460 -20.65 -3.91 23.97
C MET A 460 -20.11 -2.97 25.04
N CYS A 461 -20.95 -2.65 26.03
CA CYS A 461 -20.58 -1.87 27.21
C CYS A 461 -20.79 -2.71 28.47
N THR A 462 -20.01 -2.45 29.53
CA THR A 462 -20.35 -3.03 30.83
C THR A 462 -21.62 -2.37 31.36
N LYS A 463 -22.46 -3.11 32.09
CA LYS A 463 -23.73 -2.59 32.65
C LYS A 463 -23.52 -1.27 33.41
N LYS A 464 -22.40 -1.15 34.12
CA LYS A 464 -22.01 0.05 34.86
C LYS A 464 -21.69 1.26 33.96
N GLU A 465 -20.96 1.04 32.86
CA GLU A 465 -20.63 2.10 31.90
C GLU A 465 -21.88 2.55 31.11
N LEU A 466 -22.81 1.62 30.84
CA LEU A 466 -24.10 1.95 30.22
C LEU A 466 -24.96 2.79 31.17
N GLU A 467 -25.07 2.38 32.44
CA GLU A 467 -25.81 3.13 33.47
C GLU A 467 -25.21 4.52 33.70
N GLU A 468 -23.88 4.67 33.66
CA GLU A 468 -23.21 5.97 33.74
C GLU A 468 -23.48 6.84 32.50
N ALA A 469 -23.41 6.29 31.29
CA ALA A 469 -23.71 7.01 30.05
C ALA A 469 -25.20 7.42 29.95
N MET A 470 -26.11 6.57 30.42
CA MET A 470 -27.55 6.88 30.45
C MET A 470 -27.86 7.98 31.47
N LYS A 471 -27.23 7.98 32.65
CA LYS A 471 -27.37 9.08 33.62
C LYS A 471 -26.82 10.40 33.09
N LEU A 472 -25.70 10.38 32.37
CA LEU A 472 -25.13 11.56 31.72
C LEU A 472 -26.04 12.12 30.62
N ALA A 473 -26.76 11.26 29.89
CA ALA A 473 -27.76 11.68 28.91
C ALA A 473 -28.99 12.31 29.59
N ASP A 474 -29.51 11.69 30.66
CA ASP A 474 -30.68 12.17 31.42
C ASP A 474 -30.39 13.50 32.15
N ASP A 475 -29.17 13.69 32.66
CA ASP A 475 -28.70 14.95 33.25
C ASP A 475 -28.42 16.04 32.19
N GLY A 476 -28.09 15.63 30.95
CA GLY A 476 -27.90 16.52 29.81
C GLY A 476 -29.22 17.09 29.29
N GLU A 477 -30.26 16.25 29.19
CA GLU A 477 -31.61 16.68 28.81
C GLU A 477 -32.23 17.60 29.88
N ARG A 478 -32.07 17.30 31.18
CA ARG A 478 -32.53 18.20 32.26
C ARG A 478 -31.88 19.57 32.25
N LYS A 479 -30.64 19.70 31.77
CA LYS A 479 -29.95 21.00 31.67
C LYS A 479 -30.37 21.81 30.46
N VAL A 480 -30.91 21.18 29.42
CA VAL A 480 -31.42 21.88 28.23
C VAL A 480 -32.82 22.46 28.51
N ASP A 481 -33.61 21.83 29.37
CA ASP A 481 -34.95 22.33 29.74
C ASP A 481 -34.93 23.50 30.76
N ASP A 482 -33.83 23.70 31.49
CA ASP A 482 -33.73 24.73 32.54
C ASP A 482 -33.13 26.07 32.04
N ASP A 483 -32.61 26.13 30.81
CA ASP A 483 -32.07 27.35 30.19
C ASP A 483 -33.04 27.86 29.11
N GLY A 484 -34.02 28.65 29.57
CA GLY A 484 -35.08 29.19 28.72
C GLY A 484 -34.58 30.20 27.67
N GLY A 485 -34.92 29.95 26.41
CA GLY A 485 -35.21 31.00 25.43
C GLY A 485 -34.56 30.85 24.04
N GLU A 486 -35.27 30.24 23.08
CA GLU A 486 -35.90 30.92 21.94
C GLU A 486 -36.54 29.89 20.99
N LYS A 487 -37.79 30.16 20.58
CA LYS A 487 -38.56 29.31 19.68
C LYS A 487 -37.98 29.36 18.26
N GLY A 488 -37.53 28.21 17.76
CA GLY A 488 -37.33 27.93 16.34
C GLY A 488 -37.98 26.60 15.97
N THR A 489 -39.10 26.66 15.26
CA THR A 489 -39.88 25.52 14.76
C THR A 489 -39.11 24.70 13.72
N ALA A 490 -39.00 23.38 13.91
CA ALA A 490 -38.95 22.40 12.82
C ALA A 490 -39.43 21.01 13.32
N ASP A 491 -40.32 20.45 12.52
CA ASP A 491 -41.18 19.29 12.75
C ASP A 491 -40.45 17.94 12.59
N GLY A 492 -40.89 16.90 13.32
CA GLY A 492 -40.43 15.51 13.11
C GLY A 492 -40.03 14.73 14.37
N GLY A 493 -40.98 14.43 15.26
CA GLY A 493 -40.77 13.62 16.46
C GLY A 493 -40.58 12.12 16.20
N THR A 494 -39.57 11.51 16.83
CA THR A 494 -39.54 10.07 17.13
C THR A 494 -39.30 9.91 18.63
N THR A 495 -40.33 9.45 19.35
CA THR A 495 -40.33 9.23 20.79
C THR A 495 -39.43 8.04 21.18
N VAL A 496 -38.52 8.26 22.12
CA VAL A 496 -37.45 7.34 22.58
C VAL A 496 -37.94 6.22 23.52
N THR A 497 -39.24 6.13 23.78
CA THR A 497 -39.79 5.31 24.87
C THR A 497 -39.87 3.79 24.62
N GLU A 498 -39.46 3.30 23.46
CA GLU A 498 -39.78 1.93 23.00
C GLU A 498 -38.58 0.95 22.94
N VAL A 499 -37.50 1.21 23.70
CA VAL A 499 -36.25 0.40 23.71
C VAL A 499 -36.12 -0.50 24.96
N VAL A 500 -37.13 -0.55 25.83
CA VAL A 500 -36.96 -1.08 27.20
C VAL A 500 -37.01 -2.61 27.34
N GLU A 501 -37.56 -3.37 26.39
CA GLU A 501 -37.75 -4.81 26.63
C GLU A 501 -36.77 -5.73 25.89
N VAL A 502 -36.00 -6.46 26.72
CA VAL A 502 -35.26 -7.71 26.44
C VAL A 502 -33.80 -7.57 25.97
N MET A 503 -32.85 -7.56 26.92
CA MET A 503 -31.50 -8.11 26.68
C MET A 503 -30.96 -8.81 27.94
N GLU A 504 -30.85 -10.15 27.86
CA GLU A 504 -30.19 -10.99 28.87
C GLU A 504 -28.67 -10.76 28.90
N GLY A 505 -28.13 -10.60 30.11
CA GLY A 505 -26.73 -10.24 30.33
C GLY A 505 -25.78 -11.43 30.34
N HIS A 506 -24.67 -11.31 29.63
CA HIS A 506 -23.48 -12.14 29.84
C HIS A 506 -22.20 -11.30 29.92
N ALA A 507 -21.35 -11.65 30.90
CA ALA A 507 -20.23 -10.84 31.40
C ALA A 507 -19.04 -10.67 30.41
N LEU A 508 -18.46 -9.47 30.40
CA LEU A 508 -17.25 -9.09 29.65
C LEU A 508 -15.96 -9.39 30.44
N GLY A 509 -14.89 -9.76 29.71
CA GLY A 509 -13.52 -9.81 30.21
C GLY A 509 -12.86 -8.42 30.24
N ARG A 510 -12.06 -8.15 31.28
CA ARG A 510 -11.40 -6.85 31.54
C ARG A 510 -10.52 -6.39 30.36
N GLY A 511 -10.83 -5.25 29.73
CA GLY A 511 -9.82 -4.49 28.97
C GLY A 511 -10.28 -3.62 27.80
N GLU A 512 -11.51 -3.70 27.31
CA GLU A 512 -11.97 -2.92 26.14
C GLU A 512 -12.91 -1.79 26.57
N LYS A 513 -12.51 -0.53 26.31
CA LYS A 513 -13.27 0.71 26.62
C LYS A 513 -13.58 1.49 25.34
N THR A 514 -14.26 0.88 24.37
CA THR A 514 -14.85 1.61 23.25
C THR A 514 -16.10 0.89 22.76
N ALA A 515 -17.27 1.51 22.94
CA ALA A 515 -18.48 1.16 22.23
C ALA A 515 -18.46 1.85 20.86
N VAL A 516 -18.47 1.07 19.78
CA VAL A 516 -18.73 1.57 18.42
C VAL A 516 -20.06 0.96 18.00
N ALA A 517 -21.04 1.82 17.71
CA ALA A 517 -22.33 1.42 17.17
C ALA A 517 -22.17 1.22 15.66
N ASP A 518 -22.43 0.01 15.16
CA ASP A 518 -22.50 -0.29 13.72
C ASP A 518 -23.95 -0.62 13.34
N CYS A 519 -24.43 -0.06 12.23
CA CYS A 519 -25.69 -0.45 11.60
C CYS A 519 -25.56 -1.88 11.06
N THR A 520 -26.49 -2.76 11.42
CA THR A 520 -26.68 -4.07 10.78
C THR A 520 -27.52 -3.98 9.51
#